data_AF-A0AAJ0CER7-F1
#
_entry.id   AF-A0AAJ0CER7-F1
#
_cell.length_a   1.000
_cell.length_b   1.000
_cell.length_c   1.000
_cell.angle_alpha   90.00
_cell.angle_beta   90.00
_cell.angle_gamma   90.00
#
_symmetry.space_group_name_H-M   'P 1'
#
loop_
_entity.id
_entity.type
_entity.pdbx_description
1 polymer ?
#
loop_
_entity_poly.entity_id
_entity_poly.type
_entity_poly.pdbx_seq_one_letter_code
_entity_poly.pdbx_strand_id
1 'polypeptide(L)'
;MIRLMGTVASRLKKTIFDKKNKENWYEVYLTCFILLSTLEKVYELQLFYSDINVDMGGNTPANVNYTSRTMMEKWKYSAENLIYHYRCILRGMDPFSLSWEAWGSVEDVAKANLDTPAILYMQKMSDLLKDRHDFMARARQQVGKPFSWLCELFLPDEAGDSTPN
;
A
#
# COMPACT_ATOMS: atom_id res chain seq x y z
N MET A 1 6.21 -18.09 -28.07
CA MET A 1 5.61 -17.11 -27.13
C MET A 1 5.23 -17.74 -25.79
N ILE A 2 4.48 -18.87 -25.75
CA ILE A 2 4.03 -19.55 -24.52
C ILE A 2 5.17 -19.98 -23.57
N ARG A 3 6.28 -20.52 -24.10
CA ARG A 3 7.46 -20.91 -23.28
C ARG A 3 8.18 -19.72 -22.63
N LEU A 4 8.15 -18.54 -23.26
CA LEU A 4 8.79 -17.33 -22.74
C LEU A 4 7.99 -16.80 -21.54
N MET A 5 6.65 -16.76 -21.67
CA MET A 5 5.74 -16.42 -20.57
C MET A 5 5.89 -17.35 -19.37
N GLY A 6 5.98 -18.67 -19.59
CA GLY A 6 6.19 -19.63 -18.48
C GLY A 6 7.54 -19.45 -17.77
N THR A 7 8.58 -19.13 -18.53
CA THR A 7 9.93 -18.88 -17.98
C THR A 7 9.99 -17.56 -17.22
N VAL A 8 9.38 -16.50 -17.76
CA VAL A 8 9.28 -15.19 -17.09
C VAL A 8 8.46 -15.31 -15.81
N ALA A 9 7.29 -15.97 -15.85
CA ALA A 9 6.45 -16.19 -14.68
C ALA A 9 7.15 -17.05 -13.60
N SER A 10 7.89 -18.08 -13.99
CA SER A 10 8.66 -18.92 -13.06
C SER A 10 9.80 -18.13 -12.40
N ARG A 11 10.53 -17.32 -13.17
CA ARG A 11 11.58 -16.44 -12.64
C ARG A 11 11.01 -15.36 -11.74
N LEU A 12 9.90 -14.73 -12.12
CA LEU A 12 9.17 -13.77 -11.29
C LEU A 12 8.72 -14.40 -9.98
N LYS A 13 8.10 -15.59 -10.02
CA LYS A 13 7.72 -16.33 -8.81
C LYS A 13 8.93 -16.65 -7.94
N LYS A 14 10.04 -17.10 -8.53
CA LYS A 14 11.26 -17.40 -7.77
C LYS A 14 11.85 -16.15 -7.12
N THR A 15 11.87 -15.03 -7.82
CA THR A 15 12.37 -13.75 -7.29
C THR A 15 11.44 -13.18 -6.24
N ILE A 16 10.11 -13.21 -6.44
CA ILE A 16 9.11 -12.75 -5.47
C ILE A 16 9.15 -13.62 -4.20
N PHE A 17 9.21 -14.94 -4.34
CA PHE A 17 9.17 -15.89 -3.22
C PHE A 17 10.55 -16.26 -2.69
N ASP A 18 11.61 -15.56 -3.09
CA ASP A 18 12.92 -15.74 -2.49
C ASP A 18 12.86 -15.30 -1.01
N LYS A 19 13.25 -16.22 -0.11
CA LYS A 19 13.13 -16.02 1.34
C LYS A 19 13.96 -14.83 1.82
N LYS A 20 14.99 -14.44 1.07
CA LYS A 20 15.86 -13.29 1.37
C LYS A 20 15.14 -11.94 1.30
N ASN A 21 14.06 -11.82 0.52
CA ASN A 21 13.33 -10.55 0.39
C ASN A 21 12.56 -10.15 1.66
N LYS A 22 12.41 -11.08 2.62
CA LYS A 22 11.66 -10.84 3.86
C LYS A 22 12.51 -10.21 4.97
N GLU A 23 13.84 -10.21 4.82
CA GLU A 23 14.77 -9.74 5.87
C GLU A 23 14.55 -8.27 6.27
N ASN A 24 14.07 -7.43 5.35
CA ASN A 24 13.80 -6.00 5.59
C ASN A 24 12.33 -5.63 5.42
N TRP A 25 11.40 -6.59 5.52
CA TRP A 25 9.99 -6.35 5.28
C TRP A 25 9.44 -5.18 6.12
N TYR A 26 9.84 -5.08 7.38
CA TYR A 26 9.34 -4.05 8.30
C TYR A 26 9.81 -2.65 7.93
N GLU A 27 11.07 -2.51 7.51
CA GLU A 27 11.60 -1.23 7.02
C GLU A 27 10.89 -0.80 5.73
N VAL A 28 10.64 -1.75 4.82
CA VAL A 28 9.89 -1.46 3.60
C VAL A 28 8.44 -1.11 3.92
N TYR A 29 7.81 -1.79 4.88
CA TYR A 29 6.48 -1.44 5.38
C TYR A 29 6.45 0.01 5.91
N LEU A 30 7.36 0.37 6.81
CA LEU A 30 7.43 1.74 7.36
C LEU A 30 7.66 2.78 6.27
N THR A 31 8.51 2.47 5.30
CA THR A 31 8.77 3.33 4.14
C THR A 31 7.51 3.52 3.30
N CYS A 32 6.82 2.43 2.95
CA CYS A 32 5.55 2.48 2.23
C CYS A 32 4.48 3.25 3.03
N PHE A 33 4.41 3.04 4.35
CA PHE A 33 3.49 3.75 5.23
C PHE A 33 3.72 5.27 5.18
N ILE A 34 4.97 5.72 5.29
CA ILE A 34 5.33 7.14 5.22
C ILE A 34 5.06 7.70 3.82
N LEU A 35 5.46 7.01 2.76
CA LEU A 35 5.28 7.46 1.38
C LEU A 35 3.79 7.59 1.02
N LEU A 36 2.98 6.58 1.36
CA LEU A 36 1.53 6.62 1.10
C LEU A 36 0.85 7.70 1.93
N SER A 37 1.18 7.82 3.22
CA SER A 37 0.65 8.90 4.07
C SER A 37 0.99 10.29 3.51
N THR A 38 2.21 10.45 2.99
CA THR A 38 2.65 11.70 2.36
C THR A 38 1.89 11.95 1.07
N LEU A 39 1.76 10.93 0.21
CA LEU A 39 1.02 11.02 -1.05
C LEU A 39 -0.45 11.38 -0.81
N GLU A 40 -1.11 10.74 0.15
CA GLU A 40 -2.49 11.07 0.53
C GLU A 40 -2.60 12.53 0.97
N LYS A 41 -1.65 13.00 1.80
CA LYS A 41 -1.70 14.36 2.31
C LYS A 41 -1.50 15.41 1.21
N VAL A 42 -0.53 15.21 0.32
CA VAL A 42 -0.32 16.15 -0.79
C VAL A 42 -1.48 16.10 -1.80
N TYR A 43 -2.07 14.92 -2.01
CA TYR A 43 -3.24 14.77 -2.87
C TYR A 43 -4.46 15.50 -2.31
N GLU A 44 -4.75 15.34 -1.01
CA GLU A 44 -5.82 16.07 -0.31
C GLU A 44 -5.63 17.60 -0.41
N LEU A 45 -4.41 18.08 -0.15
CA LEU A 45 -4.09 19.51 -0.26
C LEU A 45 -4.25 20.03 -1.70
N GLN A 46 -3.89 19.22 -2.69
CA GLN A 46 -4.03 19.60 -4.10
C GLN A 46 -5.48 19.58 -4.57
N LEU A 47 -6.31 18.65 -4.07
CA LEU A 47 -7.75 18.67 -4.30
C LEU A 47 -8.34 19.96 -3.75
N PHE A 48 -8.06 20.29 -2.48
CA PHE A 48 -8.52 21.54 -1.87
C PHE A 48 -8.05 22.76 -2.67
N TYR A 49 -6.78 22.77 -3.09
CA TYR A 49 -6.24 23.85 -3.90
C TYR A 49 -6.88 23.94 -5.30
N SER A 50 -7.21 22.81 -5.92
CA SER A 50 -7.93 22.81 -7.21
C SER A 50 -9.35 23.35 -7.03
N ASP A 51 -10.04 22.94 -5.96
CA ASP A 51 -11.43 23.34 -5.66
C ASP A 51 -11.57 24.84 -5.43
N ILE A 52 -10.65 25.47 -4.68
CA ILE A 52 -10.68 26.92 -4.45
C ILE A 52 -10.32 27.75 -5.70
N ASN A 53 -9.68 27.13 -6.71
CA ASN A 53 -9.23 27.79 -7.93
C ASN A 53 -10.05 27.36 -9.17
N VAL A 54 -11.22 26.73 -8.99
CA VAL A 54 -12.09 26.28 -10.10
C VAL A 54 -12.54 27.44 -10.99
N ASP A 55 -12.82 28.60 -10.39
CA ASP A 55 -13.33 29.78 -11.10
C ASP A 55 -12.26 30.65 -11.75
N MET A 56 -10.96 30.31 -11.59
CA MET A 56 -9.87 30.95 -12.33
C MET A 56 -9.82 30.41 -13.77
N GLY A 57 -10.85 30.72 -14.55
CA GLY A 57 -10.94 30.37 -15.96
C GLY A 57 -9.94 31.16 -16.82
N GLY A 58 -9.38 30.49 -17.84
CA GLY A 58 -8.86 31.17 -19.03
C GLY A 58 -7.45 30.77 -19.48
N ASN A 59 -7.40 29.89 -20.48
CA ASN A 59 -6.47 29.88 -21.64
C ASN A 59 -5.03 30.41 -21.48
N THR A 60 -4.37 30.13 -20.36
CA THR A 60 -2.94 30.44 -20.17
C THR A 60 -2.20 29.13 -19.86
N PRO A 61 -0.96 28.92 -20.33
CA PRO A 61 -0.14 27.75 -20.00
C PRO A 61 0.08 27.54 -18.49
N ALA A 62 -0.18 28.57 -17.67
CA ALA A 62 -0.27 28.51 -16.21
C ALA A 62 -1.65 28.06 -15.73
N ASN A 63 -2.27 27.09 -16.40
CA ASN A 63 -3.53 26.50 -15.97
C ASN A 63 -3.23 25.66 -14.72
N VAL A 64 -3.36 26.29 -13.56
CA VAL A 64 -3.16 25.68 -12.25
C VAL A 64 -3.94 24.37 -12.16
N ASN A 65 -5.14 24.30 -12.73
CA ASN A 65 -5.94 23.08 -12.76
C ASN A 65 -5.34 21.98 -13.65
N TYR A 66 -4.70 22.33 -14.78
CA TYR A 66 -3.99 21.36 -15.61
C TYR A 66 -2.78 20.76 -14.87
N THR A 67 -1.90 21.61 -14.32
CA THR A 67 -0.73 21.14 -13.57
C THR A 67 -1.15 20.32 -12.34
N SER A 68 -2.18 20.78 -11.60
CA SER A 68 -2.75 20.06 -10.46
C SER A 68 -3.22 18.68 -10.86
N ARG A 69 -3.99 18.56 -11.95
CA ARG A 69 -4.49 17.28 -12.46
C ARG A 69 -3.34 16.34 -12.83
N THR A 70 -2.35 16.82 -13.57
CA THR A 70 -1.19 16.01 -13.94
C THR A 70 -0.39 15.54 -12.72
N MET A 71 -0.22 16.38 -11.69
CA MET A 71 0.45 15.98 -10.45
C MET A 71 -0.37 14.93 -9.68
N MET A 72 -1.67 15.15 -9.53
CA MET A 72 -2.59 14.21 -8.87
C MET A 72 -2.64 12.85 -9.57
N GLU A 73 -2.67 12.82 -10.91
CA GLU A 73 -2.58 11.58 -11.69
C GLU A 73 -1.28 10.82 -11.43
N LYS A 74 -0.15 11.52 -11.40
CA LYS A 74 1.15 10.93 -11.10
C LYS A 74 1.21 10.38 -9.68
N TRP A 75 0.70 11.11 -8.69
CA TRP A 75 0.66 10.65 -7.31
C TRP A 75 -0.23 9.43 -7.11
N LYS A 76 -1.42 9.43 -7.75
CA LYS A 76 -2.30 8.26 -7.76
C LYS A 76 -1.59 7.04 -8.36
N TYR A 77 -0.96 7.21 -9.52
CA TYR A 77 -0.19 6.14 -10.16
C TYR A 77 0.98 5.66 -9.28
N SER A 78 1.69 6.55 -8.60
CA SER A 78 2.74 6.19 -7.65
C SER A 78 2.21 5.42 -6.44
N ALA A 79 1.07 5.83 -5.87
CA ALA A 79 0.43 5.14 -4.75
C ALA A 79 0.01 3.72 -5.15
N GLU A 80 -0.66 3.56 -6.29
CA GLU A 80 -1.08 2.27 -6.83
C GLU A 80 0.12 1.33 -7.06
N ASN A 81 1.22 1.84 -7.63
CA ASN A 81 2.43 1.05 -7.82
C ASN A 81 3.09 0.64 -6.49
N LEU A 82 3.17 1.55 -5.52
CA LEU A 82 3.72 1.23 -4.19
C LEU A 82 2.89 0.13 -3.52
N ILE A 83 1.56 0.24 -3.55
CA ILE A 83 0.64 -0.76 -3.01
C ILE A 83 0.83 -2.09 -3.73
N TYR A 84 0.87 -2.10 -5.06
CA TYR A 84 1.03 -3.31 -5.86
C TYR A 84 2.36 -4.01 -5.58
N HIS A 85 3.47 -3.27 -5.52
CA HIS A 85 4.78 -3.83 -5.18
C HIS A 85 4.80 -4.37 -3.76
N TYR A 86 4.25 -3.63 -2.80
CA TYR A 86 4.16 -4.07 -1.41
C TYR A 86 3.35 -5.38 -1.29
N ARG A 87 2.19 -5.46 -1.95
CA ARG A 87 1.33 -6.65 -1.92
C ARG A 87 1.92 -7.83 -2.67
N CYS A 88 2.21 -7.66 -3.96
CA CYS A 88 2.54 -8.78 -4.83
C CYS A 88 3.97 -9.29 -4.63
N ILE A 89 4.91 -8.42 -4.29
CA ILE A 89 6.32 -8.80 -4.17
C ILE A 89 6.66 -9.17 -2.73
N LEU A 90 6.22 -8.37 -1.76
CA LEU A 90 6.61 -8.56 -0.36
C LEU A 90 5.60 -9.37 0.45
N ARG A 91 4.45 -9.71 -0.15
CA ARG A 91 3.30 -10.27 0.57
C ARG A 91 2.99 -9.42 1.79
N GLY A 92 2.89 -8.12 1.56
CA GLY A 92 2.88 -7.07 2.57
C GLY A 92 1.99 -7.36 3.78
N MET A 93 0.84 -7.98 3.58
CA MET A 93 -0.14 -8.22 4.64
C MET A 93 0.14 -9.46 5.49
N ASP A 94 1.00 -10.38 5.05
CA ASP A 94 1.24 -11.65 5.73
C ASP A 94 1.55 -11.42 7.23
N PRO A 95 2.44 -10.49 7.64
CA PRO A 95 2.74 -10.31 9.05
C PRO A 95 1.58 -9.73 9.87
N PHE A 96 0.69 -8.93 9.29
CA PHE A 96 -0.47 -8.39 10.01
C PHE A 96 -1.56 -9.45 10.27
N SER A 97 -1.58 -10.51 9.47
CA SER A 97 -2.51 -11.64 9.62
C SER A 97 -2.09 -12.67 10.68
N LEU A 98 -0.88 -12.55 11.24
CA LEU A 98 -0.36 -13.48 12.23
C LEU A 98 -0.92 -13.20 13.63
N SER A 99 -1.11 -14.27 14.41
CA SER A 99 -1.31 -14.17 15.86
C SER A 99 0.03 -13.89 16.53
N TRP A 100 0.25 -12.62 16.91
CA TRP A 100 1.47 -12.18 17.61
C TRP A 100 1.53 -12.63 19.08
N GLU A 101 0.49 -13.31 19.58
CA GLU A 101 0.42 -13.89 20.92
C GLU A 101 1.13 -15.25 21.01
N ALA A 102 1.29 -15.95 19.88
CA ALA A 102 1.82 -17.32 19.80
C ALA A 102 3.25 -17.40 19.24
N TRP A 103 4.03 -16.32 19.32
CA TRP A 103 5.42 -16.31 18.84
C TRP A 103 6.35 -17.11 19.76
N GLY A 104 6.51 -18.39 19.43
CA GLY A 104 7.37 -19.35 20.14
C GLY A 104 8.61 -19.82 19.36
N SER A 105 8.79 -19.44 18.08
CA SER A 105 10.02 -19.72 17.35
C SER A 105 10.74 -18.43 17.00
N VAL A 106 11.82 -18.16 17.75
CA VAL A 106 12.84 -17.11 17.56
C VAL A 106 13.27 -16.93 16.08
N GLU A 107 13.15 -17.98 15.27
CA GLU A 107 13.48 -17.99 13.84
C GLU A 107 12.63 -17.07 12.98
N ASP A 108 11.35 -16.84 13.28
CA ASP A 108 10.51 -15.95 12.45
C ASP A 108 10.70 -14.47 12.82
N VAL A 109 11.03 -14.18 14.09
CA VAL A 109 11.57 -12.88 14.53
C VAL A 109 12.89 -12.57 13.82
N ALA A 110 13.80 -13.55 13.81
CA ALA A 110 15.13 -13.41 13.22
C ALA A 110 15.07 -13.25 11.69
N LYS A 111 14.12 -13.92 11.01
CA LYS A 111 13.91 -13.77 9.56
C LYS A 111 13.33 -12.42 9.14
N ALA A 112 12.60 -11.74 10.03
CA ALA A 112 12.05 -10.40 9.77
C ALA A 112 12.91 -9.27 10.36
N ASN A 113 14.03 -9.62 11.00
CA ASN A 113 14.99 -8.71 11.62
C ASN A 113 14.33 -7.65 12.53
N LEU A 114 13.31 -8.06 13.31
CA LEU A 114 12.54 -7.16 14.16
C LEU A 114 13.20 -6.99 15.54
N ASP A 115 13.34 -5.75 15.98
CA ASP A 115 13.72 -5.43 17.35
C ASP A 115 12.50 -5.47 18.30
N THR A 116 12.76 -5.43 19.61
CA THR A 116 11.68 -5.47 20.62
C THR A 116 10.64 -4.35 20.43
N PRO A 117 11.03 -3.09 20.14
CA PRO A 117 10.08 -2.03 19.80
C PRO A 117 9.18 -2.35 18.59
N ALA A 118 9.75 -2.88 17.50
CA ALA A 118 8.98 -3.26 16.31
C ALA A 118 7.96 -4.36 16.62
N ILE A 119 8.32 -5.35 17.43
CA ILE A 119 7.39 -6.41 17.85
C ILE A 119 6.21 -5.83 18.63
N LEU A 120 6.47 -4.96 19.61
CA LEU A 120 5.42 -4.31 20.41
C LEU A 120 4.51 -3.42 19.55
N TYR A 121 5.09 -2.75 18.55
CA TYR A 121 4.32 -1.99 17.57
C TYR A 121 3.40 -2.91 16.76
N MET A 122 3.93 -4.01 16.23
CA MET A 122 3.17 -4.94 15.39
C MET A 122 2.02 -5.59 16.16
N GLN A 123 2.21 -5.96 17.43
CA GLN A 123 1.14 -6.45 18.30
C GLN A 123 -0.01 -5.43 18.40
N LYS A 124 0.31 -4.19 18.80
CA LYS A 124 -0.68 -3.12 18.94
C LYS A 124 -1.36 -2.79 17.62
N MET A 125 -0.60 -2.80 16.53
CA MET A 125 -1.11 -2.51 15.19
C MET A 125 -2.07 -3.61 14.75
N SER A 126 -1.71 -4.89 14.88
CA SER A 126 -2.61 -5.99 14.53
C SER A 126 -3.92 -5.95 15.31
N ASP A 127 -3.90 -5.59 16.59
CA ASP A 127 -5.14 -5.44 17.37
C ASP A 127 -5.97 -4.25 16.89
N LEU A 128 -5.33 -3.10 16.66
CA LEU A 128 -5.99 -1.92 16.10
C LEU A 128 -6.64 -2.21 14.73
N LEU A 129 -5.96 -2.97 13.87
CA LEU A 129 -6.45 -3.32 12.54
C LEU A 129 -7.68 -4.23 12.60
N LYS A 130 -7.74 -5.17 13.55
CA LYS A 130 -8.93 -5.98 13.79
C LYS A 130 -10.11 -5.10 14.21
N ASP A 131 -9.90 -4.21 15.17
CA ASP A 131 -10.94 -3.31 15.69
C ASP A 131 -11.45 -2.30 14.66
N ARG A 132 -10.61 -1.91 13.70
CA ARG A 132 -10.92 -0.88 12.69
C ARG A 132 -11.21 -1.43 11.30
N HIS A 133 -11.32 -2.75 11.13
CA HIS A 133 -11.49 -3.38 9.82
C HIS A 133 -12.59 -2.72 8.96
N ASP A 134 -13.79 -2.52 9.51
CA ASP A 134 -14.91 -1.93 8.78
C ASP A 134 -14.68 -0.47 8.38
N PHE A 135 -13.95 0.28 9.22
CA PHE A 135 -13.55 1.65 8.89
C PHE A 135 -12.61 1.65 7.68
N MET A 136 -11.62 0.76 7.68
CA MET A 136 -10.66 0.64 6.58
C MET A 136 -11.34 0.24 5.28
N ALA A 137 -12.26 -0.73 5.32
CA ALA A 137 -13.02 -1.16 4.15
C ALA A 137 -13.82 -0.01 3.51
N ARG A 138 -14.41 0.86 4.34
CA ARG A 138 -15.09 2.08 3.85
C ARG A 138 -14.12 3.14 3.32
N ALA A 139 -13.00 3.35 4.00
CA ALA A 139 -11.99 4.33 3.60
C ALA A 139 -11.41 4.02 2.21
N ARG A 140 -11.22 2.73 1.91
CA ARG A 140 -10.78 2.20 0.60
C ARG A 140 -11.58 2.74 -0.58
N GLN A 141 -12.88 2.95 -0.39
CA GLN A 141 -13.80 3.39 -1.45
C GLN A 141 -13.79 4.92 -1.66
N GLN A 142 -13.10 5.68 -0.81
CA GLN A 142 -13.15 7.14 -0.79
C GLN A 142 -11.88 7.75 -1.38
N VAL A 143 -11.70 7.66 -2.70
CA VAL A 143 -10.53 8.23 -3.39
C VAL A 143 -10.35 9.70 -3.03
N GLY A 144 -9.14 10.07 -2.60
CA GLY A 144 -8.81 11.45 -2.23
C GLY A 144 -9.25 11.86 -0.83
N LYS A 145 -9.80 10.92 -0.04
CA LYS A 145 -9.96 11.11 1.41
C LYS A 145 -8.76 10.51 2.16
N PRO A 146 -8.50 11.00 3.38
CA PRO A 146 -7.49 10.41 4.25
C PRO A 146 -7.72 8.90 4.38
N PHE A 147 -6.62 8.14 4.42
CA PHE A 147 -6.61 6.70 4.64
C PHE A 147 -7.11 5.83 3.48
N SER A 148 -7.39 6.42 2.30
CA SER A 148 -7.89 5.70 1.12
C SER A 148 -6.86 4.81 0.42
N TRP A 149 -5.58 5.17 0.46
CA TRP A 149 -4.46 4.35 -0.03
C TRP A 149 -3.78 3.60 1.09
N LEU A 150 -3.65 4.21 2.28
CA LEU A 150 -2.93 3.64 3.40
C LEU A 150 -3.59 2.35 3.91
N CYS A 151 -4.93 2.26 3.86
CA CYS A 151 -5.65 1.05 4.24
C CYS A 151 -5.28 -0.16 3.37
N GLU A 152 -4.82 0.07 2.14
CA GLU A 152 -4.45 -1.00 1.21
C GLU A 152 -3.19 -1.76 1.68
N LEU A 153 -2.39 -1.19 2.59
CA LEU A 153 -1.29 -1.92 3.22
C LEU A 153 -1.78 -3.06 4.14
N PHE A 154 -3.03 -2.99 4.60
CA PHE A 154 -3.56 -3.86 5.66
C PHE A 154 -4.72 -4.74 5.18
N LEU A 155 -5.51 -4.26 4.22
CA LEU A 155 -6.70 -4.97 3.73
C LEU A 155 -6.36 -5.97 2.64
N PRO A 156 -6.90 -7.21 2.73
CA PRO A 156 -6.70 -8.22 1.69
C PRO A 156 -7.17 -7.71 0.31
N ASP A 157 -6.57 -8.25 -0.75
CA ASP A 157 -7.14 -8.09 -2.08
C ASP A 157 -8.53 -8.71 -2.04
N GLU A 158 -9.55 -7.91 -2.35
CA GLU A 158 -10.85 -8.47 -2.66
C GLU A 158 -10.64 -9.29 -3.93
N ALA A 159 -10.55 -10.60 -3.77
CA ALA A 159 -10.58 -11.50 -4.91
C ALA A 159 -11.84 -11.13 -5.68
N GLY A 160 -11.68 -10.65 -6.90
CA GLY A 160 -12.79 -10.38 -7.79
C GLY A 160 -13.64 -11.64 -7.88
N ASP A 161 -14.80 -11.60 -7.24
CA ASP A 161 -15.86 -12.58 -7.40
C ASP A 161 -16.46 -12.33 -8.79
N SER A 162 -15.71 -12.72 -9.81
CA SER A 162 -16.09 -12.65 -11.21
C SER A 162 -15.53 -13.87 -11.93
N THR A 163 -15.94 -15.05 -11.48
CA THR A 163 -16.16 -16.19 -12.38
C THR A 163 -17.68 -16.31 -12.58
N PRO A 164 -18.24 -15.82 -13.69
CA PRO A 164 -19.55 -16.27 -14.11
C PRO A 164 -19.43 -17.76 -14.49
N ASN A 165 -20.29 -18.57 -13.91
CA ASN A 165 -20.57 -19.95 -14.35
C ASN A 165 -21.00 -19.97 -15.82
#